data_AF-A0A350MNA5-F1
#
_entry.id   AF-A0A350MNA5-F1
#
_cell.length_a   1.000
_cell.length_b   1.000
_cell.length_c   1.000
_cell.angle_alpha   90.00
_cell.angle_beta   90.00
_cell.angle_gamma   90.00
#
_symmetry.space_group_name_H-M   'P 1'
#
loop_
_entity.id
_entity.type
_entity.pdbx_description
1 polymer ?
#
loop_
_entity_poly.entity_id
_entity_poly.type
_entity_poly.pdbx_seq_one_letter_code
_entity_poly.pdbx_strand_id
1 'polypeptide(L)'
;FDKSMTITMAEEIEQINAKLTEENRKYILIGPGRWGTRDRWIGIPVNWPQISNAKVIVETALEDFPLDASSGSHFFHNVTSMNVGYMSIQNFNENNFINYQMLHEQELIERTTFFKHVRFKQPILVKMDGKNRLAIIHLNREEQQD
;
A
#
# COMPACT_ATOMS: atom_id res chain seq x y z
N PHE A 1 -10.29 -11.91 4.65
CA PHE A 1 -9.86 -10.78 5.49
C PHE A 1 -10.71 -10.80 6.75
N ASP A 2 -10.11 -11.02 7.92
CA ASP A 2 -10.84 -11.02 9.20
C ASP A 2 -10.68 -9.66 9.87
N LYS A 3 -11.78 -8.91 9.99
CA LYS A 3 -11.82 -7.55 10.54
C LYS A 3 -11.45 -7.51 12.03
N SER A 4 -11.57 -8.63 12.73
CA SER A 4 -11.21 -8.71 14.15
C SER A 4 -9.69 -8.74 14.38
N MET A 5 -8.92 -9.08 13.33
CA MET A 5 -7.47 -9.24 13.39
C MET A 5 -6.69 -7.99 12.94
N THR A 6 -7.37 -6.86 12.67
CA THR A 6 -6.72 -5.64 12.14
C THR A 6 -5.70 -5.01 13.08
N ILE A 7 -5.83 -5.23 14.39
CA ILE A 7 -4.81 -4.83 15.38
C ILE A 7 -3.54 -5.65 15.20
N THR A 8 -3.66 -6.97 15.08
CA THR A 8 -2.52 -7.86 14.82
C THR A 8 -1.88 -7.57 13.46
N MET A 9 -2.67 -7.19 12.46
CA MET A 9 -2.12 -6.72 11.18
C MET A 9 -1.27 -5.44 11.36
N ALA A 10 -1.67 -4.50 12.21
CA ALA A 10 -0.89 -3.30 12.50
C ALA A 10 0.44 -3.63 13.19
N GLU A 11 0.44 -4.63 14.07
CA GLU A 11 1.67 -5.14 14.72
C GLU A 11 2.58 -5.83 13.70
N GLU A 12 2.04 -6.67 12.81
CA GLU A 12 2.84 -7.37 11.79
C GLU A 12 3.51 -6.41 10.80
N ILE A 13 2.78 -5.41 10.31
CA ILE A 13 3.35 -4.44 9.36
C ILE A 13 4.40 -3.56 10.02
N GLU A 14 4.28 -3.27 11.32
CA GLU A 14 5.31 -2.52 12.07
C GLU A 14 6.65 -3.25 12.05
N GLN A 15 6.64 -4.57 12.24
CA GLN A 15 7.86 -5.39 12.19
C GLN A 15 8.48 -5.38 10.79
N ILE A 16 7.66 -5.50 9.74
CA ILE A 16 8.13 -5.43 8.35
C ILE A 16 8.70 -4.04 8.05
N ASN A 17 8.02 -2.97 8.51
CA ASN A 17 8.46 -1.60 8.32
C ASN A 17 9.80 -1.32 9.01
N ALA A 18 10.01 -1.83 10.22
CA ALA A 18 11.27 -1.71 10.94
C ALA A 18 12.43 -2.36 10.16
N LYS A 19 12.28 -3.63 9.75
CA LYS A 19 13.27 -4.34 8.92
C LYS A 19 13.62 -3.59 7.64
N LEU A 20 12.60 -3.13 6.91
CA LEU A 20 12.80 -2.39 5.66
C LEU A 20 13.43 -1.01 5.89
N THR A 21 13.21 -0.40 7.06
CA THR A 21 13.87 0.84 7.45
C THR A 21 15.35 0.62 7.70
N GLU A 22 15.70 -0.45 8.43
CA GLU A 22 17.09 -0.86 8.66
C GLU A 22 17.83 -1.19 7.35
N GLU A 23 17.15 -1.81 6.38
CA GLU A 23 17.68 -2.08 5.05
C GLU A 23 17.75 -0.83 4.15
N ASN A 24 17.26 0.34 4.61
CA ASN A 24 17.06 1.55 3.80
C ASN A 24 16.27 1.28 2.49
N ARG A 25 15.23 0.45 2.59
CA ARG A 25 14.40 0.03 1.45
C ARG A 25 12.98 0.57 1.56
N LYS A 26 12.60 1.41 0.61
CA LYS A 26 11.22 1.85 0.45
C LYS A 26 10.35 0.74 -0.15
N TYR A 27 9.06 0.76 0.17
CA TYR A 27 8.11 -0.24 -0.31
C TYR A 27 6.76 0.37 -0.71
N ILE A 28 5.97 -0.42 -1.42
CA ILE A 28 4.57 -0.14 -1.74
C ILE A 28 3.72 -0.99 -0.80
N LEU A 29 2.84 -0.34 -0.05
CA LEU A 29 1.91 -0.98 0.86
C LEU A 29 0.57 -1.15 0.15
N ILE A 30 0.09 -2.37 0.05
CA ILE A 30 -1.20 -2.69 -0.58
C ILE A 30 -2.04 -3.44 0.44
N GLY A 31 -3.24 -2.96 0.73
CA GLY A 31 -4.13 -3.67 1.63
C GLY A 31 -5.54 -3.12 1.67
N PRO A 32 -6.47 -3.87 2.27
CA PRO A 32 -7.87 -3.52 2.27
C PRO A 32 -8.25 -2.50 3.34
N GLY A 33 -9.28 -1.70 3.03
CA GLY A 33 -9.85 -0.74 3.96
C GLY A 33 -8.97 0.50 4.18
N ARG A 34 -9.37 1.30 5.17
CA ARG A 34 -8.68 2.55 5.53
C ARG A 34 -7.48 2.29 6.43
N TRP A 35 -6.29 2.63 5.99
CA TRP A 35 -5.07 2.58 6.79
C TRP A 35 -4.97 3.84 7.65
N GLY A 36 -4.65 3.66 8.93
CA GLY A 36 -4.58 4.77 9.89
C GLY A 36 -5.92 5.28 10.40
N THR A 37 -6.99 4.50 10.20
CA THR A 37 -8.30 4.74 10.79
C THR A 37 -8.29 4.50 12.30
N ARG A 38 -9.14 5.23 13.04
CA ARG A 38 -9.45 4.89 14.44
C ARG A 38 -10.50 3.78 14.56
N ASP A 39 -11.32 3.61 13.50
CA ASP A 39 -12.31 2.55 13.43
C ASP A 39 -11.71 1.31 12.76
N ARG A 40 -11.35 0.33 13.59
CA ARG A 40 -10.72 -0.93 13.17
C ARG A 40 -11.60 -1.81 12.28
N TRP A 41 -12.90 -1.53 12.18
CA TRP A 41 -13.84 -2.33 11.39
C TRP A 41 -13.86 -1.93 9.91
N ILE A 42 -13.36 -0.74 9.59
CA ILE A 42 -13.29 -0.21 8.22
C ILE A 42 -11.87 -0.21 7.65
N GLY A 43 -10.88 -0.74 8.38
CA GLY A 43 -9.50 -0.82 7.93
C GLY A 43 -8.49 -1.11 9.04
N ILE A 44 -7.22 -0.84 8.74
CA ILE A 44 -6.08 -1.23 9.60
C ILE A 44 -5.64 0.00 10.43
N PRO A 45 -5.77 -0.05 11.76
CA PRO A 45 -5.55 1.11 12.64
C PRO A 45 -4.06 1.34 12.96
N VAL A 46 -3.25 1.54 11.93
CA VAL A 46 -1.82 1.86 12.09
C VAL A 46 -1.60 3.30 12.54
N ASN A 47 -0.58 3.53 13.35
CA ASN A 47 0.00 4.86 13.53
C ASN A 47 1.08 5.11 12.47
N TRP A 48 1.34 6.38 12.16
CA TRP A 48 2.31 6.75 11.13
C TRP A 48 3.69 6.07 11.26
N PRO A 49 4.33 6.00 12.45
CA PRO A 49 5.63 5.35 12.59
C PRO A 49 5.64 3.89 12.10
N GLN A 50 4.53 3.17 12.27
CA GLN A 50 4.40 1.74 11.92
C GLN A 50 4.45 1.48 10.41
N ILE A 51 4.21 2.49 9.57
CA ILE A 51 4.27 2.36 8.10
C ILE A 51 5.07 3.48 7.43
N SER A 52 5.87 4.21 8.22
CA SER A 52 6.55 5.45 7.81
C SER A 52 7.55 5.30 6.66
N ASN A 53 7.99 4.07 6.38
CA ASN A 53 8.94 3.78 5.32
C ASN A 53 8.26 3.40 3.99
N ALA A 54 6.91 3.33 3.96
CA ALA A 54 6.15 3.19 2.72
C ALA A 54 6.36 4.42 1.82
N LYS A 55 6.55 4.18 0.51
CA LYS A 55 6.62 5.23 -0.52
C LYS A 55 5.31 5.40 -1.27
N VAL A 56 4.50 4.35 -1.29
CA VAL A 56 3.15 4.36 -1.82
C VAL A 56 2.25 3.52 -0.91
N ILE A 57 1.01 3.98 -0.68
CA ILE A 57 -0.05 3.25 -0.01
C ILE A 57 -1.21 3.10 -1.00
N VAL A 58 -1.67 1.86 -1.17
CA VAL A 58 -2.78 1.47 -2.04
C VAL A 58 -3.86 0.82 -1.17
N GLU A 59 -4.98 1.52 -1.03
CA GLU A 59 -6.14 1.01 -0.31
C GLU A 59 -7.09 0.30 -1.27
N THR A 60 -7.44 -0.95 -1.00
CA THR A 60 -8.47 -1.67 -1.76
C THR A 60 -9.80 -1.62 -1.04
N ALA A 61 -10.91 -1.55 -1.78
CA ALA A 61 -12.24 -1.61 -1.18
C ALA A 61 -12.41 -2.84 -0.27
N LEU A 62 -13.16 -2.61 0.81
CA LEU A 62 -13.79 -3.67 1.58
C LEU A 62 -15.25 -3.74 1.13
N GLU A 63 -15.77 -4.96 1.00
CA GLU A 63 -17.20 -5.19 0.78
C GLU A 63 -18.00 -4.45 1.88
N ASP A 64 -19.03 -3.71 1.44
CA ASP A 64 -19.93 -2.85 2.23
C ASP A 64 -19.39 -1.53 2.79
N PHE A 65 -18.14 -1.12 2.51
CA PHE A 65 -17.60 0.15 3.03
C PHE A 65 -16.87 0.98 1.97
N PRO A 66 -17.51 2.05 1.43
CA PRO A 66 -16.82 2.99 0.57
C PRO A 66 -15.69 3.70 1.33
N LEU A 67 -14.53 3.80 0.68
CA LEU A 67 -13.38 4.56 1.17
C LEU A 67 -13.67 6.06 0.97
N ASP A 68 -14.50 6.67 1.80
CA ASP A 68 -14.60 8.13 1.85
C ASP A 68 -13.26 8.72 2.31
N ALA A 69 -12.77 9.71 1.58
CA ALA A 69 -11.54 10.41 1.93
C ALA A 69 -11.71 11.14 3.28
N SER A 70 -11.04 10.64 4.32
CA SER A 70 -10.91 11.40 5.57
C SER A 70 -9.71 12.34 5.46
N SER A 71 -9.92 13.51 4.85
CA SER A 71 -8.89 14.53 4.62
C SER A 71 -8.39 15.27 5.89
N GLY A 72 -8.76 14.82 7.09
CA GLY A 72 -8.61 15.61 8.34
C GLY A 72 -7.78 14.98 9.45
N SER A 73 -6.98 13.94 9.20
CA SER A 73 -6.20 13.26 10.24
C SER A 73 -4.71 13.62 10.19
N HIS A 74 -4.03 13.57 11.34
CA HIS A 74 -2.56 13.67 11.45
C HIS A 74 -1.84 12.67 10.53
N PHE A 75 -2.48 11.53 10.26
CA PHE A 75 -2.03 10.54 9.30
C PHE A 75 -1.97 11.11 7.88
N PHE A 76 -3.04 11.78 7.42
CA PHE A 76 -3.08 12.39 6.09
C PHE A 76 -2.03 13.51 5.92
N HIS A 77 -1.83 14.31 6.96
CA HIS A 77 -0.75 15.31 6.95
C HIS A 77 0.61 14.67 6.72
N ASN A 78 0.95 13.57 7.40
CA ASN A 78 2.22 12.88 7.18
C ASN A 78 2.34 12.31 5.75
N VAL A 79 1.27 11.72 5.21
CA VAL A 79 1.26 11.21 3.82
C VAL A 79 1.61 12.33 2.84
N THR A 80 0.98 13.50 2.99
CA THR A 80 1.23 14.65 2.11
C THR A 80 2.61 15.29 2.31
N SER A 81 3.04 15.50 3.55
CA SER A 81 4.32 16.16 3.87
C SER A 81 5.54 15.28 3.56
N MET A 82 5.40 13.96 3.61
CA MET A 82 6.50 13.00 3.40
C MET A 82 6.60 12.51 1.94
N ASN A 83 5.83 13.11 1.02
CA ASN A 83 5.80 12.76 -0.40
C ASN A 83 5.56 11.25 -0.61
N VAL A 84 4.54 10.72 0.10
CA VAL A 84 4.04 9.36 -0.05
C VAL A 84 2.88 9.36 -1.04
N GLY A 85 2.99 8.51 -2.07
CA GLY A 85 1.90 8.30 -3.01
C GLY A 85 0.72 7.63 -2.30
N TYR A 86 -0.49 8.15 -2.48
CA TYR A 86 -1.68 7.57 -1.89
C TYR A 86 -2.75 7.38 -2.96
N MET A 87 -3.29 6.17 -3.05
CA MET A 87 -4.32 5.82 -4.02
C MET A 87 -5.29 4.79 -3.46
N SER A 88 -6.51 4.79 -3.99
CA SER A 88 -7.54 3.84 -3.62
C SER A 88 -8.16 3.18 -4.84
N ILE A 89 -8.47 1.89 -4.72
CA ILE A 89 -9.08 1.07 -5.76
C ILE A 89 -10.41 0.55 -5.20
N GLN A 90 -11.50 1.24 -5.56
CA GLN A 90 -12.85 0.89 -5.07
C GLN A 90 -13.61 -0.06 -6.00
N ASN A 91 -13.61 0.24 -7.30
CA ASN A 91 -14.36 -0.52 -8.31
C ASN A 91 -13.38 -1.22 -9.25
N PHE A 92 -13.07 -2.48 -8.97
CA PHE A 92 -12.16 -3.26 -9.83
C PHE A 92 -12.74 -3.38 -11.24
N ASN A 93 -11.99 -2.90 -12.24
CA ASN A 93 -12.34 -2.99 -13.66
C ASN A 93 -11.06 -2.96 -14.53
N GLU A 94 -11.22 -3.02 -15.85
CA GLU A 94 -10.10 -3.03 -16.81
C GLU A 94 -9.12 -1.84 -16.70
N ASN A 95 -9.57 -0.71 -16.15
CA ASN A 95 -8.77 0.51 -15.98
C ASN A 95 -8.41 0.79 -14.50
N ASN A 96 -8.92 -0.02 -13.57
CA ASN A 96 -8.73 0.15 -12.13
C ASN A 96 -8.52 -1.21 -11.48
N PHE A 97 -7.28 -1.70 -11.48
CA PHE A 97 -6.97 -3.05 -11.02
C PHE A 97 -5.57 -3.16 -10.41
N ILE A 98 -5.36 -4.26 -9.68
CA ILE A 98 -4.04 -4.72 -9.27
C ILE A 98 -3.79 -6.05 -9.97
N ASN A 99 -2.66 -6.18 -10.66
CA ASN A 99 -2.24 -7.46 -11.22
C ASN A 99 -1.65 -8.33 -10.09
N TYR A 100 -2.50 -9.03 -9.34
CA TYR A 100 -2.06 -9.91 -8.25
C TYR A 100 -1.21 -11.08 -8.73
N GLN A 101 -1.41 -11.57 -9.96
CA GLN A 101 -0.57 -12.62 -10.52
C GLN A 101 0.89 -12.16 -10.64
N MET A 102 1.09 -10.95 -11.17
CA MET A 102 2.42 -10.34 -11.25
C MET A 102 3.10 -10.21 -9.88
N LEU A 103 2.35 -9.91 -8.81
CA LEU A 103 2.88 -9.89 -7.44
C LEU A 103 3.28 -11.29 -6.94
N HIS A 104 2.51 -12.32 -7.30
CA HIS A 104 2.78 -13.71 -6.92
C HIS A 104 4.02 -14.31 -7.61
N GLU A 105 4.38 -13.80 -8.79
CA GLU A 105 5.55 -14.24 -9.54
C GLU A 105 6.88 -13.63 -9.02
N GLN A 106 6.80 -12.66 -8.11
CA GLN A 106 7.99 -12.04 -7.51
C GLN A 106 8.63 -12.91 -6.42
N GLU A 107 9.89 -12.61 -6.09
CA GLU A 107 10.61 -13.29 -5.01
C GLU A 107 9.90 -13.04 -3.67
N LEU A 108 9.48 -14.10 -2.98
CA LEU A 108 8.91 -14.01 -1.63
C LEU A 108 10.04 -13.90 -0.61
N ILE A 109 10.16 -12.74 0.03
CA ILE A 109 11.17 -12.47 1.06
C ILE A 109 10.69 -12.92 2.43
N GLU A 110 9.44 -12.59 2.75
CA GLU A 110 8.85 -12.91 4.04
C GLU A 110 7.34 -13.14 3.90
N ARG A 111 6.83 -14.07 4.70
CA ARG A 111 5.41 -14.33 4.85
C ARG A 111 5.07 -14.36 6.33
N THR A 112 4.11 -13.53 6.72
CA THR A 112 3.52 -13.52 8.07
C THR A 112 2.11 -14.10 8.00
N THR A 113 1.32 -13.93 9.07
CA THR A 113 -0.09 -14.37 9.08
C THR A 113 -0.91 -13.59 8.05
N PHE A 114 -0.68 -12.27 7.94
CA PHE A 114 -1.50 -11.38 7.11
C PHE A 114 -0.77 -10.74 5.93
N PHE A 115 0.56 -10.74 5.92
CA PHE A 115 1.36 -10.08 4.88
C PHE A 115 2.22 -11.06 4.07
N LYS A 116 2.38 -10.71 2.79
CA LYS A 116 3.44 -11.23 1.93
C LYS A 116 4.33 -10.05 1.55
N HIS A 117 5.59 -10.12 1.93
CA HIS A 117 6.61 -9.21 1.43
C HIS A 117 7.28 -9.86 0.22
N VAL A 118 7.04 -9.29 -0.95
CA VAL A 118 7.67 -9.71 -2.20
C VAL A 118 8.62 -8.65 -2.73
N ARG A 119 9.63 -9.07 -3.48
CA ARG A 119 10.68 -8.21 -4.01
C ARG A 119 10.77 -8.33 -5.52
N PHE A 120 10.73 -7.18 -6.18
CA PHE A 120 11.00 -7.05 -7.60
C PHE A 120 12.50 -6.98 -7.84
N LYS A 121 12.97 -7.69 -8.88
CA LYS A 121 14.39 -7.67 -9.28
C LYS A 121 14.85 -6.31 -9.81
N GLN A 122 13.94 -5.59 -10.46
CA GLN A 122 14.17 -4.26 -11.00
C GLN A 122 13.31 -3.22 -10.25
N PRO A 123 13.75 -1.95 -10.19
CA PRO A 123 12.95 -0.88 -9.64
C PRO A 123 11.59 -0.76 -10.35
N ILE A 124 10.54 -0.53 -9.56
CA ILE A 124 9.20 -0.26 -10.06
C ILE A 124 9.06 1.25 -10.25
N LEU A 125 8.45 1.66 -11.35
CA LEU A 125 8.11 3.05 -11.62
C LEU A 125 6.70 3.35 -11.11
N VAL A 126 6.57 4.47 -10.39
CA VAL A 126 5.30 5.01 -9.93
C VAL A 126 5.09 6.35 -10.63
N LYS A 127 4.00 6.47 -11.40
CA LYS A 127 3.59 7.73 -12.03
C LYS A 127 2.23 8.12 -11.50
N MET A 128 2.07 9.38 -11.09
CA MET A 128 0.83 9.91 -10.53
C MET A 128 0.51 11.27 -11.15
N ASP A 129 -0.73 11.45 -11.56
CA ASP A 129 -1.32 12.70 -11.99
C ASP A 129 -2.50 13.03 -11.08
N GLY A 130 -2.24 13.87 -10.07
CA GLY A 130 -3.24 14.28 -9.10
C GLY A 130 -4.36 15.15 -9.69
N LYS A 131 -4.09 15.84 -10.82
CA LYS A 131 -5.10 16.69 -11.49
C LYS A 131 -6.14 15.82 -12.18
N ASN A 132 -5.70 14.78 -12.88
CA ASN A 132 -6.58 13.85 -13.58
C ASN A 132 -6.99 12.64 -12.73
N ARG A 133 -6.47 12.54 -11.49
CA ARG A 133 -6.68 11.40 -10.58
C ARG A 133 -6.25 10.06 -11.19
N LEU A 134 -5.12 10.07 -11.90
CA LEU A 134 -4.55 8.89 -12.53
C LEU A 134 -3.30 8.44 -11.78
N ALA A 135 -3.10 7.14 -11.65
CA ALA A 135 -1.88 6.56 -11.14
C ALA A 135 -1.58 5.26 -11.88
N ILE A 136 -0.30 4.99 -12.14
CA ILE A 136 0.17 3.72 -12.67
C ILE A 136 1.44 3.31 -11.94
N ILE A 137 1.48 2.04 -11.54
CA ILE A 137 2.64 1.37 -10.98
C ILE A 137 3.01 0.26 -11.95
N HIS A 138 4.19 0.37 -12.56
CA HIS A 138 4.63 -0.58 -13.58
C HIS A 138 6.12 -0.87 -13.46
N LEU A 139 6.53 -2.05 -13.93
CA LEU A 139 7.95 -2.37 -14.05
C LEU A 139 8.63 -1.37 -14.97
N ASN A 140 9.84 -0.97 -14.61
CA ASN A 140 10.71 -0.30 -15.54
C ASN A 140 11.07 -1.31 -16.64
N ARG A 141 10.35 -1.27 -17.77
CA ARG A 141 10.83 -1.96 -18.96
C ARG A 141 12.03 -1.14 -19.43
N GLU A 142 13.21 -1.74 -19.40
CA GLU A 142 14.28 -1.23 -20.27
C GLU A 142 13.67 -1.13 -21.66
N GLU A 143 13.65 0.07 -22.22
CA GLU A 143 13.37 0.24 -23.64
C GLU A 143 14.37 -0.66 -24.35
N GLN A 144 13.88 -1.76 -24.93
CA GLN A 144 14.61 -2.42 -26.01
C GLN A 144 14.72 -1.35 -27.10
N GLN A 145 15.87 -0.69 -27.13
CA GLN A 145 16.33 0.01 -28.31
C GLN A 145 16.56 -1.06 -29.37
N ASP A 146 15.54 -1.28 -30.20
CA ASP A 146 15.74 -1.84 -31.55
C ASP A 146 16.47 -0.80 -32.43
#